data_AF-A0A7G6VVA8-F1
#
_entry.id   AF-A0A7G6VVA8-F1
#
_cell.length_a   1.000
_cell.length_b   1.000
_cell.length_c   1.000
_cell.angle_alpha   90.00
_cell.angle_beta   90.00
_cell.angle_gamma   90.00
#
_symmetry.space_group_name_H-M   'P 1'
#
loop_
_entity.id
_entity.type
_entity.pdbx_description
1 polymer ?
#
loop_
_entity_poly.entity_id
_entity_poly.type
_entity_poly.pdbx_seq_one_letter_code
_entity_poly.pdbx_strand_id
1 'polypeptide(L)'
;MKGLYRGMMGSIALASLAACSTTPRPSFSTEAAPDIDLAGYTTYSWAFPRPGGGNPFVYERVQNAMDASLAQAGYRQVPEGQADMELAFTLGARDTVDVTDWGPVGAYYPGYGMNYRFGWAYRYNTVDVRNVTEGSMALDVFDAESDRPIWHGIASARIGSTDSPSDALIQSAVDGLVDRFAAASGRQGM
;
A
#
# COMPACT_ATOMS: atom_id res chain seq x y z
N MET A 1 -37.98 59.25 15.86
CA MET A 1 -37.86 57.82 16.22
C MET A 1 -37.25 57.09 15.04
N LYS A 2 -35.96 56.71 15.11
CA LYS A 2 -35.23 56.04 14.01
C LYS A 2 -35.20 54.53 14.31
N GLY A 3 -35.79 53.72 13.44
CA GLY A 3 -35.87 52.27 13.57
C GLY A 3 -34.54 51.60 13.23
N LEU A 4 -34.12 50.68 14.11
CA LEU A 4 -32.99 49.77 13.93
C LEU A 4 -33.32 48.70 12.88
N TYR A 5 -32.46 48.50 11.89
CA TYR A 5 -32.39 47.26 11.11
C TYR A 5 -31.02 46.63 11.31
N ARG A 6 -30.98 45.60 12.17
CA ARG A 6 -29.90 44.61 12.26
C ARG A 6 -30.12 43.61 11.11
N GLY A 7 -29.19 43.55 10.16
CA GLY A 7 -29.17 42.56 9.08
C GLY A 7 -27.87 41.77 9.13
N MET A 8 -27.95 40.58 9.69
CA MET A 8 -26.88 39.61 9.90
C MET A 8 -26.36 39.08 8.55
N MET A 9 -25.10 39.38 8.21
CA MET A 9 -24.45 38.86 7.01
C MET A 9 -23.92 37.45 7.33
N GLY A 10 -24.66 36.43 6.89
CA GLY A 10 -24.38 35.02 7.18
C GLY A 10 -23.13 34.52 6.47
N SER A 11 -22.17 33.99 7.24
CA SER A 11 -21.02 33.26 6.75
C SER A 11 -21.46 31.90 6.19
N ILE A 12 -21.29 31.71 4.88
CA ILE A 12 -21.39 30.39 4.24
C ILE A 12 -20.15 29.59 4.63
N ALA A 13 -20.31 28.64 5.56
CA ALA A 13 -19.28 27.65 5.85
C ALA A 13 -19.28 26.61 4.71
N LEU A 14 -18.24 26.63 3.88
CA LEU A 14 -17.96 25.53 2.95
C LEU A 14 -17.58 24.29 3.78
N ALA A 15 -18.47 23.31 3.88
CA ALA A 15 -18.15 21.99 4.36
C ALA A 15 -17.35 21.26 3.26
N SER A 16 -16.04 21.16 3.42
CA SER A 16 -15.19 20.31 2.59
C SER A 16 -15.53 18.84 2.87
N LEU A 17 -16.20 18.18 1.91
CA LEU A 17 -16.33 16.74 1.94
C LEU A 17 -14.95 16.12 1.71
N ALA A 18 -14.32 15.64 2.77
CA ALA A 18 -13.19 14.73 2.66
C ALA A 18 -13.70 13.42 2.06
N ALA A 19 -13.53 13.24 0.75
CA ALA A 19 -13.75 11.97 0.10
C ALA A 19 -12.69 10.98 0.61
N CYS A 20 -13.08 10.07 1.49
CA CYS A 20 -12.23 8.95 1.88
C CYS A 20 -12.05 8.03 0.67
N SER A 21 -11.00 8.26 -0.12
CA SER A 21 -10.54 7.28 -1.10
C SER A 21 -10.14 6.01 -0.36
N THR A 22 -10.83 4.90 -0.61
CA THR A 22 -10.44 3.57 -0.13
C THR A 22 -9.23 3.08 -0.91
N THR A 23 -8.05 3.58 -0.54
CA THR A 23 -6.78 3.08 -1.08
C THR A 23 -6.58 1.67 -0.56
N PRO A 24 -6.31 0.66 -1.41
CA PRO A 24 -5.98 -0.68 -0.96
C PRO A 24 -4.81 -0.60 0.03
N ARG A 25 -4.99 -1.13 1.25
CA ARG A 25 -3.94 -1.11 2.27
C ARG A 25 -2.96 -2.25 2.01
N PRO A 26 -1.67 -1.97 1.79
CA PRO A 26 -0.67 -3.01 1.76
C PRO A 26 -0.54 -3.68 3.13
N SER A 27 -0.25 -4.98 3.11
CA SER A 27 0.28 -5.73 4.25
C SER A 27 1.79 -5.68 4.23
N PHE A 28 2.44 -5.80 5.39
CA PHE A 28 3.88 -5.66 5.53
C PHE A 28 4.48 -6.79 6.37
N SER A 29 5.64 -7.28 5.97
CA SER A 29 6.50 -8.19 6.73
C SER A 29 7.92 -7.64 6.68
N THR A 30 8.63 -7.61 7.81
CA THR A 30 9.98 -7.04 7.88
C THR A 30 10.87 -7.82 8.83
N GLU A 31 12.15 -7.87 8.53
CA GLU A 31 13.20 -8.50 9.33
C GLU A 31 14.43 -7.58 9.36
N ALA A 32 15.08 -7.50 10.52
CA ALA A 32 16.33 -6.77 10.70
C ALA A 32 17.38 -7.74 11.24
N ALA A 33 18.64 -7.54 10.86
CA ALA A 33 19.74 -8.33 11.41
C ALA A 33 19.82 -8.12 12.95
N PRO A 34 19.81 -9.20 13.75
CA PRO A 34 19.71 -9.10 15.21
C PRO A 34 20.97 -8.55 15.88
N ASP A 35 22.10 -8.52 15.16
CA ASP A 35 23.43 -8.15 15.65
C ASP A 35 23.92 -6.79 15.10
N ILE A 36 23.05 -6.03 14.43
CA ILE A 36 23.40 -4.75 13.79
C ILE A 36 22.59 -3.61 14.38
N ASP A 37 23.27 -2.54 14.79
CA ASP A 37 22.61 -1.28 15.12
C ASP A 37 22.39 -0.46 13.83
N LEU A 38 21.12 -0.33 13.44
CA LEU A 38 20.74 0.39 12.22
C LEU A 38 20.80 1.92 12.38
N ALA A 39 20.96 2.45 13.60
CA ALA A 39 20.91 3.90 13.84
C ALA A 39 22.03 4.69 13.14
N GLY A 40 23.19 4.05 12.93
CA GLY A 40 24.37 4.65 12.31
C GLY A 40 24.25 4.86 10.80
N TYR A 41 23.33 4.18 10.12
CA TYR A 41 23.19 4.25 8.68
C TYR A 41 22.34 5.45 8.25
N THR A 42 22.88 6.27 7.35
CA THR A 42 22.35 7.60 7.01
C THR A 42 22.32 7.88 5.51
N THR A 43 23.16 7.18 4.74
CA THR A 43 23.39 7.45 3.33
C THR A 43 23.22 6.19 2.51
N TYR A 44 22.51 6.29 1.39
CA TYR A 44 22.28 5.15 0.53
C TYR A 44 22.71 5.38 -0.91
N SER A 45 23.03 4.29 -1.59
CA SER A 45 23.06 4.19 -3.04
C SER A 45 22.17 3.03 -3.49
N TRP A 46 21.67 3.08 -4.73
CA TRP A 46 20.95 1.95 -5.31
C TRP A 46 21.96 0.92 -5.84
N ALA A 47 21.78 -0.35 -5.49
CA ALA A 47 22.56 -1.46 -6.02
C ALA A 47 22.27 -1.66 -7.53
N PHE A 48 23.31 -1.93 -8.32
CA PHE A 48 23.18 -2.29 -9.74
C PHE A 48 22.99 -3.81 -9.86
N PRO A 49 21.97 -4.36 -10.56
CA PRO A 49 21.11 -3.74 -11.56
C PRO A 49 19.59 -3.86 -11.27
N ARG A 50 18.81 -3.00 -11.94
CA ARG A 50 17.36 -3.13 -12.12
C ARG A 50 17.01 -4.62 -12.39
N PRO A 51 16.15 -5.27 -11.59
CA PRO A 51 15.74 -6.64 -11.85
C PRO A 51 15.21 -6.78 -13.28
N GLY A 52 15.64 -7.81 -13.99
CA GLY A 52 15.18 -8.09 -15.35
C GLY A 52 13.69 -8.46 -15.37
N GLY A 53 12.91 -7.82 -16.24
CA GLY A 53 11.47 -8.08 -16.40
C GLY A 53 10.58 -7.05 -15.69
N GLY A 54 9.30 -7.03 -16.05
CA GLY A 54 8.31 -6.07 -15.52
C GLY A 54 8.24 -4.74 -16.29
N ASN A 55 7.29 -3.89 -15.90
CA ASN A 55 7.03 -2.61 -16.57
C ASN A 55 8.06 -1.54 -16.12
N PRO A 56 8.90 -1.01 -17.03
CA PRO A 56 9.95 -0.05 -16.67
C PRO A 56 9.42 1.27 -16.12
N PHE A 57 8.20 1.68 -16.48
CA PHE A 57 7.56 2.87 -15.93
C PHE A 57 7.09 2.66 -14.50
N VAL A 58 6.64 1.45 -14.16
CA VAL A 58 6.29 1.13 -12.76
C VAL A 58 7.56 1.16 -11.91
N TYR A 59 8.66 0.58 -12.41
CA TYR A 59 9.95 0.63 -11.72
C TYR A 59 10.41 2.08 -11.44
N GLU A 60 10.34 2.96 -12.44
CA GLU A 60 10.70 4.37 -12.30
C GLU A 60 9.81 5.09 -11.27
N ARG A 61 8.48 4.87 -11.31
CA ARG A 61 7.57 5.46 -10.32
C ARG A 61 7.85 4.97 -8.90
N VAL A 62 8.16 3.68 -8.72
CA VAL A 62 8.54 3.12 -7.42
C VAL A 62 9.85 3.71 -6.92
N GLN A 63 10.87 3.79 -7.78
CA GLN A 63 12.17 4.35 -7.41
C GLN A 63 12.05 5.82 -6.99
N ASN A 64 11.33 6.64 -7.77
CA ASN A 64 11.10 8.04 -7.45
C ASN A 64 10.33 8.21 -6.12
N ALA A 65 9.34 7.35 -5.86
CA ALA A 65 8.60 7.36 -4.60
C ALA A 65 9.50 6.97 -3.42
N MET A 66 10.34 5.93 -3.58
CA MET A 66 11.33 5.52 -2.58
C MET A 66 12.30 6.64 -2.27
N ASP A 67 12.88 7.28 -3.29
CA ASP A 67 13.82 8.38 -3.12
C ASP A 67 13.19 9.54 -2.31
N ALA A 68 11.94 9.90 -2.65
CA ALA A 68 11.21 10.95 -1.95
C ALA A 68 10.87 10.59 -0.49
N SER A 69 10.48 9.34 -0.24
CA SER A 69 10.10 8.85 1.10
C SER A 69 11.34 8.69 2.00
N LEU A 70 12.43 8.11 1.48
CA LEU A 70 13.72 8.01 2.16
C LEU A 70 14.28 9.39 2.51
N ALA A 71 14.19 10.36 1.59
CA ALA A 71 14.58 11.74 1.86
C ALA A 71 13.76 12.39 2.99
N GLN A 72 12.44 12.16 3.00
CA GLN A 72 11.55 12.62 4.09
C GLN A 72 11.89 11.96 5.43
N ALA A 73 12.31 10.69 5.43
CA ALA A 73 12.80 9.97 6.60
C ALA A 73 14.25 10.34 7.02
N GLY A 74 14.89 11.29 6.33
CA GLY A 74 16.22 11.81 6.67
C GLY A 74 17.40 10.98 6.16
N TYR A 75 17.18 10.07 5.20
CA TYR A 75 18.26 9.40 4.49
C TYR A 75 18.70 10.21 3.26
N ARG A 76 19.99 10.18 2.96
CA ARG A 76 20.56 10.94 1.85
C ARG A 76 21.14 10.02 0.80
N GLN A 77 20.67 10.16 -0.44
CA GLN A 77 21.28 9.47 -1.56
C GLN A 77 22.68 10.04 -1.85
N VAL A 78 23.66 9.18 -2.06
CA VAL A 78 25.04 9.54 -2.45
C VAL A 78 25.50 8.65 -3.62
N PRO A 79 26.58 9.01 -4.33
CA PRO A 79 27.14 8.14 -5.36
C PRO A 79 27.53 6.77 -4.80
N GLU A 80 27.47 5.75 -5.67
CA GLU A 80 27.96 4.39 -5.37
C GLU A 80 29.40 4.42 -4.83
N GLY A 81 29.68 3.56 -3.85
CA GLY A 81 30.96 3.51 -3.14
C GLY A 81 31.20 4.63 -2.12
N GLN A 82 30.21 5.53 -1.90
CA GLN A 82 30.26 6.55 -0.85
C GLN A 82 29.14 6.39 0.19
N ALA A 83 28.21 5.47 -0.04
CA ALA A 83 27.09 5.21 0.86
C ALA A 83 27.51 4.31 2.02
N ASP A 84 26.81 4.41 3.14
CA ASP A 84 26.86 3.43 4.22
C ASP A 84 25.93 2.23 3.96
N MET A 85 24.92 2.40 3.10
CA MET A 85 24.01 1.35 2.66
C MET A 85 23.89 1.23 1.16
N GLU A 86 23.69 0.00 0.70
CA GLU A 86 23.17 -0.28 -0.63
C GLU A 86 21.72 -0.77 -0.55
N LEU A 87 20.85 -0.17 -1.36
CA LEU A 87 19.44 -0.52 -1.42
C LEU A 87 19.12 -1.22 -2.73
N ALA A 88 18.28 -2.24 -2.66
CA ALA A 88 17.68 -2.89 -3.82
C ALA A 88 16.17 -3.03 -3.61
N PHE A 89 15.39 -3.00 -4.70
CA PHE A 89 13.98 -3.34 -4.63
C PHE A 89 13.57 -4.28 -5.74
N THR A 90 12.65 -5.19 -5.42
CA THR A 90 12.11 -6.17 -6.36
C THR A 90 10.60 -6.06 -6.44
N LEU A 91 10.07 -6.11 -7.67
CA LEU A 91 8.63 -6.10 -7.94
C LEU A 91 8.18 -7.48 -8.41
N GLY A 92 7.15 -8.01 -7.77
CA GLY A 92 6.49 -9.27 -8.12
C GLY A 92 5.00 -9.07 -8.35
N ALA A 93 4.42 -9.87 -9.24
CA ALA A 93 2.99 -9.93 -9.47
C ALA A 93 2.59 -11.39 -9.74
N ARG A 94 1.51 -11.86 -9.10
CA ARG A 94 0.92 -13.18 -9.35
C ARG A 94 -0.58 -13.05 -9.49
N ASP A 95 -1.15 -13.62 -10.55
CA ASP A 95 -2.59 -13.67 -10.73
C ASP A 95 -3.20 -14.67 -9.76
N THR A 96 -4.22 -14.24 -9.02
CA THR A 96 -5.01 -15.08 -8.12
C THR A 96 -6.50 -14.91 -8.40
N VAL A 97 -7.26 -15.96 -8.12
CA VAL A 97 -8.72 -15.96 -8.27
C VAL A 97 -9.31 -15.71 -6.89
N ASP A 98 -9.88 -14.53 -6.69
CA ASP A 98 -10.60 -14.19 -5.47
C ASP A 98 -12.07 -14.62 -5.63
N VAL A 99 -12.51 -15.52 -4.78
CA VAL A 99 -13.88 -16.05 -4.80
C VAL A 99 -14.59 -15.52 -3.57
N THR A 100 -15.51 -14.57 -3.78
CA THR A 100 -16.39 -14.09 -2.72
C THR A 100 -17.73 -14.82 -2.83
N ASP A 101 -18.01 -15.71 -1.88
CA ASP A 101 -19.33 -16.30 -1.69
C ASP A 101 -20.11 -15.45 -0.69
N TRP A 102 -21.15 -14.77 -1.17
CA TRP A 102 -22.00 -13.91 -0.33
C TRP A 102 -22.95 -14.70 0.59
N GLY A 103 -22.92 -16.02 0.56
CA GLY A 103 -23.85 -16.87 1.30
C GLY A 103 -25.31 -16.67 0.86
N PRO A 104 -26.27 -17.42 1.42
CA PRO A 104 -27.67 -17.27 1.05
C PRO A 104 -28.21 -15.92 1.53
N VAL A 105 -28.41 -14.98 0.61
CA VAL A 105 -29.29 -13.82 0.81
C VAL A 105 -30.72 -14.34 1.00
N GLY A 106 -31.11 -14.53 2.26
CA GLY A 106 -32.42 -15.01 2.64
C GLY A 106 -33.50 -13.94 2.40
N ALA A 107 -34.55 -14.31 1.66
CA ALA A 107 -35.78 -13.53 1.67
C ALA A 107 -36.40 -13.62 3.08
N TYR A 108 -36.47 -12.48 3.76
CA TYR A 108 -37.31 -12.33 4.95
C TYR A 108 -38.77 -12.43 4.51
N TYR A 109 -39.44 -13.53 4.86
CA TYR A 109 -40.91 -13.64 4.80
C TYR A 109 -41.43 -14.23 6.12
N PRO A 110 -42.22 -13.47 6.91
CA PRO A 110 -43.05 -14.07 7.94
C PRO A 110 -44.25 -14.74 7.26
N GLY A 111 -44.48 -16.02 7.61
CA GLY A 111 -45.44 -16.89 6.92
C GLY A 111 -46.90 -16.46 7.01
N TYR A 112 -47.74 -17.08 6.18
CA TYR A 112 -48.98 -17.78 6.56
C TYR A 112 -49.66 -18.35 5.30
N GLY A 113 -49.87 -19.67 5.29
CA GLY A 113 -50.94 -20.30 4.52
C GLY A 113 -50.68 -20.64 3.04
N MET A 114 -51.23 -21.80 2.66
CA MET A 114 -51.60 -22.23 1.31
C MET A 114 -50.61 -23.10 0.50
N ASN A 115 -50.74 -24.41 0.71
CA ASN A 115 -50.72 -25.51 -0.28
C ASN A 115 -50.34 -25.19 -1.74
N TYR A 116 -49.08 -25.40 -2.16
CA TYR A 116 -48.76 -25.69 -3.57
C TYR A 116 -47.54 -26.63 -3.74
N ARG A 117 -47.87 -27.88 -4.05
CA ARG A 117 -47.33 -28.77 -5.11
C ARG A 117 -46.04 -28.33 -5.84
N PHE A 118 -45.00 -29.17 -5.75
CA PHE A 118 -43.81 -29.30 -6.63
C PHE A 118 -43.06 -28.03 -7.05
N GLY A 119 -41.84 -27.86 -6.51
CA GLY A 119 -40.85 -26.96 -7.08
C GLY A 119 -39.50 -27.14 -6.37
N TRP A 120 -38.59 -27.87 -7.00
CA TRP A 120 -37.18 -27.88 -6.59
C TRP A 120 -36.61 -26.50 -6.91
N ALA A 121 -36.61 -25.60 -5.93
CA ALA A 121 -35.97 -24.29 -6.08
C ALA A 121 -34.46 -24.53 -6.08
N TYR A 122 -33.85 -24.52 -7.26
CA TYR A 122 -32.40 -24.40 -7.41
C TYR A 122 -31.95 -23.12 -6.69
N ARG A 123 -31.22 -23.29 -5.58
CA ARG A 123 -30.51 -22.18 -4.93
C ARG A 123 -29.35 -21.81 -5.86
N TYR A 124 -29.42 -20.65 -6.49
CA TYR A 124 -28.25 -20.05 -7.12
C TYR A 124 -27.44 -19.38 -6.01
N ASN A 125 -26.26 -19.92 -5.73
CA ASN A 125 -25.24 -19.23 -4.96
C ASN A 125 -24.70 -18.13 -5.91
N THR A 126 -24.88 -16.86 -5.57
CA THR A 126 -24.21 -15.79 -6.33
C THR A 126 -22.76 -15.77 -5.90
N VAL A 127 -21.94 -16.60 -6.55
CA VAL A 127 -20.49 -16.62 -6.37
C VAL A 127 -19.92 -15.51 -7.26
N ASP A 128 -19.34 -14.48 -6.65
CA ASP A 128 -18.57 -13.48 -7.38
C ASP A 128 -17.13 -13.99 -7.50
N VAL A 129 -16.72 -14.26 -8.74
CA VAL A 129 -15.36 -14.72 -9.06
C VAL A 129 -14.64 -13.55 -9.70
N ARG A 130 -13.68 -12.97 -8.99
CA ARG A 130 -12.88 -11.85 -9.48
C ARG A 130 -11.42 -12.27 -9.62
N ASN A 131 -10.87 -12.08 -10.81
CA ASN A 131 -9.42 -12.15 -10.98
C ASN A 131 -8.80 -10.92 -10.33
N VAL A 132 -7.89 -11.13 -9.38
CA VAL A 132 -7.09 -10.07 -8.76
C VAL A 132 -5.63 -10.44 -8.89
N THR A 133 -4.77 -9.47 -9.18
CA THR A 133 -3.33 -9.70 -9.21
C THR A 133 -2.78 -9.31 -7.85
N GLU A 134 -2.15 -10.24 -7.14
CA GLU A 134 -1.42 -9.93 -5.92
C GLU A 134 -0.03 -9.39 -6.31
N GLY A 135 0.18 -8.10 -6.02
CA GLY A 135 1.46 -7.43 -6.20
C GLY A 135 2.27 -7.48 -4.90
N SER A 136 3.57 -7.71 -5.04
CA SER A 136 4.52 -7.66 -3.94
C SER A 136 5.70 -6.75 -4.30
N MET A 137 6.15 -5.95 -3.34
CA MET A 137 7.34 -5.12 -3.43
C MET A 137 8.26 -5.47 -2.26
N ALA A 138 9.49 -5.91 -2.56
CA ALA A 138 10.54 -6.07 -1.56
C ALA A 138 11.48 -4.85 -1.58
N LEU A 139 11.92 -4.42 -0.41
CA LEU A 139 13.04 -3.51 -0.19
C LEU A 139 14.09 -4.25 0.63
N ASP A 140 15.30 -4.32 0.09
CA ASP A 140 16.45 -4.97 0.68
C ASP A 140 17.52 -3.91 0.95
N VAL A 141 18.07 -3.92 2.17
CA VAL A 141 19.11 -2.98 2.62
C VAL A 141 20.33 -3.79 3.01
N PHE A 142 21.47 -3.42 2.44
CA PHE A 142 22.76 -4.05 2.66
C PHE A 142 23.73 -3.04 3.28
N ASP A 143 24.61 -3.53 4.15
CA ASP A 143 25.77 -2.79 4.61
C ASP A 143 26.77 -2.65 3.46
N ALA A 144 27.16 -1.43 3.10
CA ALA A 144 27.97 -1.16 1.91
C ALA A 144 29.45 -1.57 2.05
N GLU A 145 29.94 -1.84 3.26
CA GLU A 145 31.31 -2.31 3.48
C GLU A 145 31.43 -3.83 3.38
N SER A 146 30.42 -4.55 3.89
CA SER A 146 30.44 -6.01 4.02
C SER A 146 29.50 -6.76 3.07
N ASP A 147 28.69 -6.05 2.28
CA ASP A 147 27.62 -6.59 1.43
C ASP A 147 26.59 -7.45 2.18
N ARG A 148 26.54 -7.33 3.51
CA ARG A 148 25.66 -8.14 4.35
C ARG A 148 24.26 -7.54 4.38
N PRO A 149 23.18 -8.33 4.21
CA PRO A 149 21.81 -7.84 4.40
C PRO A 149 21.62 -7.42 5.87
N ILE A 150 21.16 -6.19 6.08
CA ILE A 150 20.95 -5.60 7.41
C ILE A 150 19.46 -5.38 7.70
N TRP A 151 18.65 -5.24 6.65
CA TRP A 151 17.20 -5.13 6.76
C TRP A 151 16.51 -5.61 5.49
N HIS A 152 15.35 -6.24 5.66
CA HIS A 152 14.50 -6.72 4.59
C HIS A 152 13.04 -6.39 4.89
N GLY A 153 12.30 -5.93 3.89
CA GLY A 153 10.88 -5.67 4.02
C GLY A 153 10.10 -6.02 2.77
N ILE A 154 8.90 -6.57 2.94
CA ILE A 154 7.96 -6.89 1.87
C ILE A 154 6.65 -6.16 2.12
N ALA A 155 6.17 -5.41 1.13
CA ALA A 155 4.82 -4.91 1.04
C ALA A 155 4.02 -5.75 0.04
N SER A 156 2.82 -6.19 0.41
CA SER A 156 1.93 -6.98 -0.48
C SER A 156 0.54 -6.38 -0.52
N ALA A 157 0.00 -6.19 -1.73
CA ALA A 157 -1.32 -5.61 -1.95
C ALA A 157 -2.01 -6.19 -3.18
N ARG A 158 -3.34 -6.19 -3.16
CA ARG A 158 -4.15 -6.49 -4.34
C ARG A 158 -4.07 -5.32 -5.32
N ILE A 159 -3.56 -5.59 -6.51
CA ILE A 159 -3.65 -4.71 -7.67
C ILE A 159 -5.02 -5.01 -8.30
N GLY A 160 -5.80 -3.95 -8.58
CA GLY A 160 -7.11 -4.10 -9.23
C GLY A 160 -6.98 -4.74 -10.62
N SER A 161 -8.10 -4.83 -11.36
CA SER A 161 -8.17 -5.42 -12.70
C SER A 161 -7.47 -4.61 -13.81
N THR A 162 -6.47 -3.81 -13.46
CA THR A 162 -5.65 -3.00 -14.37
C THR A 162 -4.23 -3.52 -14.35
N ASP A 163 -3.58 -3.57 -15.52
CA ASP A 163 -2.21 -4.10 -15.69
C ASP A 163 -1.11 -3.28 -14.98
N SER A 164 -1.45 -2.22 -14.26
CA SER A 164 -0.52 -1.35 -13.52
C SER A 164 -1.12 -0.93 -12.17
N PRO A 165 -0.32 -0.90 -11.08
CA PRO A 165 -0.73 -0.29 -9.82
C PRO A 165 -0.91 1.22 -9.97
N SER A 166 -1.81 1.80 -9.15
CA SER A 166 -2.01 3.25 -9.05
C SER A 166 -0.88 3.91 -8.25
N ASP A 167 -0.65 5.20 -8.49
CA ASP A 167 0.39 5.95 -7.77
C ASP A 167 0.10 6.02 -6.26
N ALA A 168 -1.17 6.11 -5.87
CA ALA A 168 -1.56 6.07 -4.46
C ALA A 168 -1.21 4.73 -3.79
N LEU A 169 -1.34 3.61 -4.51
CA LEU A 169 -0.96 2.30 -3.99
C LEU A 169 0.56 2.16 -3.89
N ILE A 170 1.30 2.62 -4.90
CA ILE A 170 2.76 2.67 -4.88
C ILE A 170 3.24 3.47 -3.67
N GLN A 171 2.73 4.70 -3.51
CA GLN A 171 3.10 5.58 -2.41
C GLN A 171 2.81 4.94 -1.05
N SER A 172 1.62 4.37 -0.87
CA SER A 172 1.27 3.70 0.39
C SER A 172 2.15 2.49 0.71
N ALA A 173 2.62 1.75 -0.30
CA ALA A 173 3.53 0.61 -0.10
C ALA A 173 4.94 1.08 0.24
N VAL A 174 5.44 2.10 -0.48
CA VAL A 174 6.74 2.71 -0.26
C VAL A 174 6.84 3.32 1.14
N ASP A 175 5.90 4.19 1.50
CA ASP A 175 5.93 4.87 2.81
C ASP A 175 5.88 3.86 3.95
N GLY A 176 5.04 2.82 3.83
CA GLY A 176 4.97 1.79 4.86
C GLY A 176 6.23 0.93 4.99
N LEU A 177 7.00 0.73 3.91
CA LEU A 177 8.31 0.07 3.98
C LEU A 177 9.36 1.01 4.62
N VAL A 178 9.43 2.25 4.15
CA VAL A 178 10.38 3.25 4.64
C VAL A 178 10.13 3.57 6.11
N ASP A 179 8.87 3.73 6.54
CA ASP A 179 8.51 3.96 7.94
C ASP A 179 8.99 2.84 8.86
N ARG A 180 8.89 1.58 8.41
CA ARG A 180 9.34 0.42 9.18
C ARG A 180 10.85 0.31 9.22
N PHE A 181 11.52 0.64 8.12
CA PHE A 181 12.97 0.75 8.10
C PHE A 181 13.47 1.85 9.04
N ALA A 182 12.86 3.04 8.97
CA ALA A 182 13.16 4.17 9.84
C ALA A 182 12.86 3.86 11.32
N ALA A 183 11.79 3.13 11.62
CA ALA A 183 11.51 2.64 12.97
C ALA A 183 12.60 1.68 13.46
N ALA A 184 13.05 0.75 12.62
CA ALA A 184 14.13 -0.19 12.94
C ALA A 184 15.47 0.53 13.18
N SER A 185 15.71 1.68 12.52
CA SER A 185 16.88 2.52 12.76
C SER A 185 16.69 3.58 13.86
N GLY A 186 15.58 3.54 14.61
CA GLY A 186 15.31 4.50 15.69
C GLY A 186 15.03 5.95 15.24
N ARG A 187 14.63 6.16 13.98
CA ARG A 187 14.40 7.48 13.35
C ARG A 187 12.93 7.92 13.32
N GLN A 188 12.00 7.11 13.83
CA GLN A 188 10.58 7.45 13.77
C GLN A 188 10.24 8.55 14.80
N GLY A 189 9.88 9.75 14.34
CA GLY A 189 9.29 10.81 15.18
C GLY A 189 10.11 12.09 15.41
N MET A 190 10.78 12.64 14.38
CA MET A 190 11.18 14.06 14.37
C MET A 190 10.28 14.88 13.46
#